data_AF-A0A6L9JUN6-F1
#
_entry.id   AF-A0A6L9JUN6-F1
#
_cell.length_a   1.000
_cell.length_b   1.000
_cell.length_c   1.000
_cell.angle_alpha   90.00
_cell.angle_beta   90.00
_cell.angle_gamma   90.00
#
_symmetry.space_group_name_H-M   'P 1'
#
loop_
_entity.id
_entity.type
_entity.pdbx_description
1 polymer ?
#
loop_
_entity_poly.entity_id
_entity_poly.type
_entity_poly.pdbx_seq_one_letter_code
_entity_poly.pdbx_strand_id
1 'polypeptide(L)'
;MKLMVSVMKIFITDEQKAELEHLHHTCRDKRECDRIKAVLLASEGWSSVMIAQALRLHETTVNRHISDYLNHRKIKPENGGSQSHLSETQTQELIAYLTANLLPTTQAVIRLVKEAWDISYTVPGMNKWLHHNGFSYKKPTGVPHKFNAEQQRAFMETYGKLKQEAGDHEPILFIDGVHPTQGTKLAYGWMRKGQKTAVKTTGSRTRLNLMGALNLADISKTVVREYDRIDSYHIAEFFIAIRETYPVSQKVHIILDGAGYHRSRQVKDWAYVMNIELHYLPPYSPNLNPIERLWKVMNEQVRNN
;
A
#
# COMPACT_ATOMS: atom_id res chain seq x y z
N MET A 1 -48.41 32.60 45.00
CA MET A 1 -49.23 32.15 43.85
C MET A 1 -48.81 30.74 43.49
N LYS A 2 -49.59 29.72 43.86
CA LYS A 2 -49.29 28.31 43.55
C LYS A 2 -49.46 28.12 42.04
N LEU A 3 -48.37 28.03 41.30
CA LEU A 3 -48.40 27.52 39.92
C LEU A 3 -48.80 26.04 40.01
N MET A 4 -50.05 25.74 39.67
CA MET A 4 -50.52 24.39 39.41
C MET A 4 -49.76 23.89 38.18
N VAL A 5 -48.70 23.11 38.41
CA VAL A 5 -48.03 22.33 37.36
C VAL A 5 -49.05 21.28 36.91
N SER A 6 -49.64 21.49 35.74
CA SER A 6 -50.52 20.50 35.11
C SER A 6 -49.72 19.23 34.88
N VAL A 7 -50.02 18.19 35.66
CA VAL A 7 -49.39 16.88 35.54
C VAL A 7 -49.96 16.21 34.30
N MET A 8 -49.19 16.14 33.21
CA MET A 8 -49.51 15.26 32.08
C MET A 8 -49.33 13.81 32.53
N LYS A 9 -50.33 13.24 33.19
CA LYS A 9 -50.38 11.80 33.44
C LYS A 9 -50.70 11.11 32.12
N ILE A 10 -49.70 10.47 31.52
CA ILE A 10 -49.91 9.64 30.33
C ILE A 10 -50.47 8.29 30.76
N PHE A 11 -51.36 7.71 29.96
CA PHE A 11 -51.95 6.40 30.23
C PHE A 11 -51.30 5.35 29.32
N ILE A 12 -50.60 4.38 29.92
CA ILE A 12 -50.11 3.16 29.29
C ILE A 12 -50.75 1.97 30.00
N THR A 13 -50.91 0.84 29.31
CA THR A 13 -51.51 -0.36 29.92
C THR A 13 -50.53 -1.03 30.89
N ASP A 14 -51.04 -1.83 31.83
CA ASP A 14 -50.19 -2.60 32.75
C ASP A 14 -49.24 -3.55 32.00
N GLU A 15 -49.68 -4.11 30.88
CA GLU A 15 -48.87 -4.94 29.99
C GLU A 15 -47.71 -4.14 29.36
N GLN A 16 -47.97 -2.92 28.88
CA GLN A 16 -46.95 -2.03 28.31
C GLN A 16 -45.96 -1.55 29.37
N LYS A 17 -46.44 -1.32 30.59
CA LYS A 17 -45.58 -0.98 31.72
C LYS A 17 -44.64 -2.15 32.05
N ALA A 18 -45.16 -3.37 32.13
CA ALA A 18 -44.35 -4.57 32.38
C ALA A 18 -43.33 -4.82 31.26
N GLU A 19 -43.70 -4.61 29.99
CA GLU A 19 -42.80 -4.71 28.84
C GLU A 19 -41.65 -3.69 28.95
N LEU A 20 -41.97 -2.43 29.23
CA LEU A 20 -40.96 -1.37 29.38
C LEU A 20 -40.01 -1.63 30.55
N GLU A 21 -40.51 -2.14 31.68
CA GLU A 21 -39.66 -2.54 32.82
C GLU A 21 -38.70 -3.67 32.43
N HIS A 22 -39.20 -4.70 31.74
CA HIS A 22 -38.37 -5.79 31.24
C HIS A 22 -37.28 -5.28 30.26
N LEU A 23 -37.65 -4.40 29.35
CA LEU A 23 -36.73 -3.77 28.40
C LEU A 23 -35.69 -2.90 29.10
N HIS A 24 -36.09 -2.14 30.13
CA HIS A 24 -35.16 -1.33 30.91
C HIS A 24 -34.13 -2.19 31.66
N HIS A 25 -34.55 -3.33 32.22
CA HIS A 25 -33.66 -4.26 32.92
C HIS A 25 -32.63 -4.95 32.00
N THR A 26 -33.02 -5.23 30.77
CA THR A 26 -32.19 -5.96 29.80
C THR A 26 -31.32 -5.04 28.94
N CYS A 27 -31.75 -3.80 28.71
CA CYS A 27 -31.05 -2.84 27.87
C CYS A 27 -29.78 -2.30 28.55
N ARG A 28 -28.72 -2.11 27.75
CA ARG A 28 -27.43 -1.52 28.17
C ARG A 28 -27.13 -0.20 27.46
N ASP A 29 -27.90 0.17 26.44
CA ASP A 29 -27.74 1.45 25.75
C ASP A 29 -28.39 2.56 26.58
N LYS A 30 -27.58 3.51 27.06
CA LYS A 30 -28.04 4.61 27.90
C LYS A 30 -29.18 5.41 27.26
N ARG A 31 -29.16 5.61 25.94
CA ARG A 31 -30.15 6.42 25.22
C ARG A 31 -31.49 5.70 25.15
N GLU A 32 -31.50 4.39 24.96
CA GLU A 32 -32.72 3.58 25.03
C GLU A 32 -33.26 3.53 26.46
N CYS A 33 -32.39 3.30 27.46
CA CYS A 33 -32.79 3.30 28.87
C CYS A 33 -33.42 4.64 29.30
N ASP A 34 -32.83 5.77 28.92
CA ASP A 34 -33.34 7.09 29.31
C ASP A 34 -34.70 7.41 28.62
N ARG A 35 -34.93 6.90 27.41
CA ARG A 35 -36.25 6.98 26.73
C ARG A 35 -37.29 6.16 27.47
N ILE A 36 -36.95 4.93 27.88
CA ILE A 36 -37.86 4.05 28.63
C ILE A 36 -38.22 4.67 29.98
N LYS A 37 -37.23 5.14 30.75
CA LYS A 37 -37.47 5.80 32.05
C LYS A 37 -38.38 7.02 31.91
N ALA A 38 -38.21 7.82 30.85
CA ALA A 38 -39.05 9.00 30.63
C ALA A 38 -40.54 8.63 30.48
N VAL A 39 -40.86 7.52 29.81
CA VAL A 39 -42.24 7.03 29.63
C VAL A 39 -42.77 6.45 30.94
N LEU A 40 -41.98 5.61 31.63
CA LEU A 40 -42.37 5.00 32.89
C LEU A 40 -42.70 6.07 33.95
N LEU A 41 -41.78 7.01 34.18
CA LEU A 41 -41.95 8.09 35.16
C LEU A 41 -43.13 9.01 34.80
N ALA A 42 -43.36 9.29 33.52
CA ALA A 42 -44.52 10.06 33.08
C ALA A 42 -45.84 9.32 33.36
N SER A 43 -45.88 8.00 33.17
CA SER A 43 -47.07 7.19 33.50
C SER A 43 -47.35 7.13 35.01
N GLU A 44 -46.29 7.29 35.82
CA GLU A 44 -46.34 7.37 37.28
C GLU A 44 -46.69 8.77 37.79
N GLY A 45 -46.93 9.73 36.89
CA GLY A 45 -47.38 11.07 37.23
C GLY A 45 -46.27 12.07 37.54
N TRP A 46 -45.01 11.76 37.18
CA TRP A 46 -43.94 12.77 37.24
C TRP A 46 -44.13 13.80 36.12
N SER A 47 -43.89 15.08 36.43
CA SER A 47 -43.92 16.13 35.40
C SER A 47 -42.68 16.04 34.49
N SER A 48 -42.81 16.55 33.26
CA SER A 48 -41.70 16.68 32.29
C SER A 48 -40.46 17.32 32.92
N VAL A 49 -40.66 18.35 33.74
CA VAL A 49 -39.62 19.07 34.49
C VAL A 49 -38.92 18.16 35.51
N MET A 50 -39.67 17.38 36.28
CA MET A 50 -39.10 16.45 37.26
C MET A 50 -38.29 15.34 36.58
N ILE A 51 -38.81 14.80 35.48
CA ILE A 51 -38.15 13.76 34.69
C ILE A 51 -36.86 14.30 34.06
N ALA A 52 -36.91 15.50 33.49
CA ALA A 52 -35.76 16.19 32.91
C ALA A 52 -34.65 16.38 33.95
N GLN A 53 -35.01 16.81 35.16
CA GLN A 53 -34.07 16.94 36.26
C GLN A 53 -33.46 15.61 36.70
N ALA A 54 -34.27 14.54 36.81
CA ALA A 54 -33.84 13.22 37.26
C ALA A 54 -32.89 12.55 36.25
N LEU A 55 -33.21 12.65 34.95
CA LEU A 55 -32.43 12.05 33.86
C LEU A 55 -31.27 12.95 33.38
N ARG A 56 -31.18 14.19 33.88
CA ARG A 56 -30.24 15.23 33.41
C ARG A 56 -30.36 15.48 31.90
N LEU A 57 -31.60 15.55 31.42
CA LEU A 57 -31.96 15.85 30.04
C LEU A 57 -32.66 17.20 29.95
N HIS A 58 -32.66 17.80 28.76
CA HIS A 58 -33.47 18.99 28.51
C HIS A 58 -34.97 18.62 28.48
N GLU A 59 -35.84 19.48 29.02
CA GLU A 59 -37.28 19.20 29.09
C GLU A 59 -37.91 18.89 27.73
N THR A 60 -37.52 19.63 26.68
CA THR A 60 -38.00 19.37 25.30
C THR A 60 -37.60 17.98 24.79
N THR A 61 -36.48 17.42 25.27
CA THR A 61 -36.05 16.07 24.91
C THR A 61 -36.90 15.02 25.61
N VAL A 62 -37.25 15.23 26.88
CA VAL A 62 -38.19 14.36 27.61
C VAL A 62 -39.57 14.36 26.95
N ASN A 63 -40.11 15.54 26.62
CA ASN A 63 -41.39 15.66 25.93
C ASN A 63 -41.39 14.94 24.57
N ARG A 64 -40.29 15.05 23.82
CA ARG A 64 -40.10 14.29 22.57
C ARG A 64 -40.07 12.79 22.82
N HIS A 65 -39.36 12.30 23.84
CA HIS A 65 -39.32 10.86 24.15
C HIS A 65 -40.70 10.29 24.48
N ILE A 66 -41.47 11.01 25.29
CA ILE A 66 -42.84 10.64 25.64
C ILE A 66 -43.72 10.63 24.38
N SER A 67 -43.67 11.70 23.58
CA SER A 67 -44.44 11.82 22.33
C SER A 67 -44.09 10.72 21.31
N ASP A 68 -42.80 10.45 21.10
CA ASP A 68 -42.31 9.41 20.20
C ASP A 68 -42.82 8.02 20.60
N TYR A 69 -42.91 7.74 21.90
CA TYR A 69 -43.45 6.48 22.39
C TYR A 69 -44.97 6.38 22.26
N LEU A 70 -45.71 7.45 22.60
CA LEU A 70 -47.17 7.44 22.49
C LEU A 70 -47.64 7.31 21.04
N ASN A 71 -46.96 7.96 20.10
CA ASN A 71 -47.34 7.95 18.69
C ASN A 71 -46.82 6.72 17.94
N HIS A 72 -45.63 6.23 18.26
CA HIS A 72 -44.92 5.24 17.45
C HIS A 72 -44.27 4.10 18.23
N ARG A 73 -44.50 4.00 19.55
CA ARG A 73 -43.84 3.03 20.45
C ARG A 73 -42.31 3.06 20.35
N LYS A 74 -41.73 4.20 19.99
CA LYS A 74 -40.31 4.36 19.66
C LYS A 74 -39.41 4.48 20.89
N ILE A 75 -38.79 3.35 21.23
CA ILE A 75 -37.80 3.25 22.33
C ILE A 75 -36.35 3.35 21.85
N LYS A 76 -36.07 3.14 20.55
CA LYS A 76 -34.71 3.19 19.99
C LYS A 76 -34.43 4.50 19.26
N PRO A 77 -33.21 5.09 19.40
CA PRO A 77 -32.80 6.19 18.56
C PRO A 77 -32.54 5.70 17.13
N GLU A 78 -33.26 6.27 16.16
CA GLU A 78 -32.96 6.07 14.74
C GLU A 78 -31.80 6.99 14.34
N ASN A 79 -30.57 6.57 14.65
CA ASN A 79 -29.41 7.17 14.01
C ASN A 79 -29.26 6.48 12.65
N GLY A 80 -30.01 6.97 11.65
CA GLY A 80 -29.85 6.50 10.28
C GLY A 80 -28.45 6.85 9.77
N GLY A 81 -27.71 5.85 9.29
CA GLY A 81 -26.53 6.12 8.47
C GLY A 81 -26.95 6.91 7.23
N SER A 82 -26.10 7.83 6.79
CA SER A 82 -26.30 8.51 5.50
C SER A 82 -26.29 7.49 4.37
N GLN A 83 -27.32 7.47 3.52
CA GLN A 83 -27.26 6.71 2.28
C GLN A 83 -26.30 7.39 1.29
N SER A 84 -25.63 6.58 0.45
CA SER A 84 -24.82 7.08 -0.66
C SER A 84 -25.69 7.91 -1.61
N HIS A 85 -25.14 8.98 -2.20
CA HIS A 85 -25.86 9.71 -3.26
C HIS A 85 -25.92 8.91 -4.57
N LEU A 86 -25.04 7.93 -4.73
CA LEU A 86 -25.03 7.04 -5.90
C LEU A 86 -25.95 5.85 -5.64
N SER A 87 -26.74 5.49 -6.65
CA SER A 87 -27.50 4.24 -6.68
C SER A 87 -26.56 3.04 -6.74
N GLU A 88 -27.11 1.85 -6.53
CA GLU A 88 -26.33 0.60 -6.60
C GLU A 88 -25.73 0.40 -8.00
N THR A 89 -26.51 0.64 -9.05
CA THR A 89 -26.04 0.56 -10.45
C THR A 89 -24.92 1.56 -10.72
N GLN A 90 -25.08 2.83 -10.34
CA GLN A 90 -24.05 3.86 -10.51
C GLN A 90 -22.79 3.55 -9.71
N THR A 91 -22.96 2.93 -8.53
CA THR A 91 -21.85 2.48 -7.68
C THR A 91 -21.03 1.41 -8.40
N GLN A 92 -21.69 0.39 -8.96
CA GLN A 92 -21.00 -0.67 -9.72
C GLN A 92 -20.30 -0.12 -10.97
N GLU A 93 -20.95 0.78 -11.71
CA GLU A 93 -20.34 1.43 -12.88
C GLU A 93 -19.10 2.25 -12.51
N LEU A 94 -19.17 3.03 -11.42
CA LEU A 94 -18.03 3.81 -10.94
C LEU A 94 -16.88 2.91 -10.47
N ILE A 95 -17.19 1.83 -9.74
CA ILE A 95 -16.18 0.84 -9.31
C ILE A 95 -15.46 0.23 -10.52
N ALA A 96 -16.22 -0.22 -11.53
CA ALA A 96 -15.66 -0.81 -12.74
C ALA A 96 -14.75 0.19 -13.47
N TYR A 97 -15.19 1.44 -13.61
CA TYR A 97 -14.41 2.49 -14.26
C TYR A 97 -13.10 2.79 -13.51
N LEU A 98 -13.15 2.98 -12.19
CA LEU A 98 -11.98 3.28 -11.36
C LEU A 98 -11.00 2.11 -11.24
N THR A 99 -11.48 0.88 -11.44
CA THR A 99 -10.63 -0.31 -11.49
C THR A 99 -9.86 -0.39 -12.81
N ALA A 100 -10.50 -0.02 -13.92
CA ALA A 100 -9.88 -0.01 -15.24
C ALA A 100 -9.00 1.23 -15.50
N ASN A 101 -9.31 2.36 -14.86
CA ASN A 101 -8.68 3.65 -15.13
C ASN A 101 -8.17 4.29 -13.84
N LEU A 102 -6.88 4.65 -13.84
CA LEU A 102 -6.28 5.34 -12.70
C LEU A 102 -6.64 6.83 -12.73
N LEU A 103 -7.49 7.26 -11.81
CA LEU A 103 -7.71 8.69 -11.55
C LEU A 103 -6.80 9.17 -10.41
N PRO A 104 -5.91 10.16 -10.66
CA PRO A 104 -4.87 10.53 -9.70
C PRO A 104 -5.37 11.34 -8.50
N THR A 105 -6.57 11.92 -8.56
CA THR A 105 -7.11 12.78 -7.49
C THR A 105 -8.60 12.52 -7.24
N THR A 106 -9.03 12.68 -5.99
CA THR A 106 -10.46 12.65 -5.62
C THR A 106 -11.28 13.68 -6.41
N GLN A 107 -10.69 14.84 -6.73
CA GLN A 107 -11.35 15.87 -7.54
C GLN A 107 -11.72 15.37 -8.94
N ALA A 108 -10.85 14.56 -9.56
CA ALA A 108 -11.13 13.96 -10.86
C ALA A 108 -12.30 12.98 -10.79
N VAL A 109 -12.39 12.19 -9.71
CA VAL A 109 -13.54 11.30 -9.45
C VAL A 109 -14.82 12.11 -9.28
N ILE A 110 -14.79 13.20 -8.50
CA ILE A 110 -15.96 14.08 -8.30
C ILE A 110 -16.43 14.67 -9.63
N ARG A 111 -15.50 15.14 -10.47
CA ARG A 111 -15.83 15.68 -11.79
C ARG A 111 -16.46 14.60 -12.68
N LEU A 112 -15.91 13.39 -12.71
CA LEU A 112 -16.48 12.27 -13.46
C LEU A 112 -17.92 11.97 -13.01
N VAL A 113 -18.15 11.89 -11.69
CA VAL A 113 -19.49 11.64 -11.13
C VAL A 113 -20.46 12.76 -11.50
N LYS A 114 -20.00 14.02 -11.47
CA LYS A 114 -20.81 15.18 -11.85
C LYS A 114 -21.14 15.18 -13.35
N GLU A 115 -20.19 14.82 -14.21
CA GLU A 115 -20.39 14.74 -15.66
C GLU A 115 -21.30 13.57 -16.06
N ALA A 116 -21.16 12.41 -15.41
CA ALA A 116 -21.90 11.20 -15.76
C ALA A 116 -23.35 11.21 -15.25
N TRP A 117 -23.57 11.71 -14.03
CA TRP A 117 -24.87 11.55 -13.34
C TRP A 117 -25.41 12.83 -12.71
N ASP A 118 -24.77 13.99 -12.95
CA ASP A 118 -25.12 15.29 -12.36
C ASP A 118 -25.08 15.34 -10.81
N ILE A 119 -24.48 14.34 -10.18
CA ILE A 119 -24.38 14.23 -8.71
C ILE A 119 -23.13 14.97 -8.21
N SER A 120 -23.31 15.83 -7.21
CA SER A 120 -22.21 16.58 -6.59
C SER A 120 -21.75 15.91 -5.29
N TYR A 121 -20.44 15.67 -5.18
CA TYR A 121 -19.81 15.24 -3.93
C TYR A 121 -18.85 16.30 -3.39
N THR A 122 -18.76 16.41 -2.07
CA THR A 122 -17.62 17.07 -1.43
C THR A 122 -16.40 16.14 -1.42
N VAL A 123 -15.19 16.69 -1.35
CA VAL A 123 -13.95 15.88 -1.25
C VAL A 123 -13.99 14.89 -0.08
N PRO A 124 -14.38 15.27 1.15
CA PRO A 124 -14.52 14.32 2.25
C PRO A 124 -15.59 13.24 1.98
N GLY A 125 -16.70 13.62 1.34
CA GLY A 125 -17.78 12.68 0.98
C GLY A 125 -17.31 11.63 -0.02
N MET A 126 -16.63 12.05 -1.08
CA MET A 126 -16.07 11.14 -2.07
C MET A 126 -14.96 10.26 -1.49
N ASN A 127 -14.09 10.80 -0.62
CA ASN A 127 -13.10 9.98 0.08
C ASN A 127 -13.76 8.89 0.93
N LYS A 128 -14.83 9.23 1.67
CA LYS A 128 -15.60 8.25 2.45
C LYS A 128 -16.21 7.18 1.54
N TRP A 129 -16.76 7.58 0.39
CA TRP A 129 -17.31 6.65 -0.60
C TRP A 129 -16.24 5.70 -1.16
N LEU A 130 -15.07 6.24 -1.56
CA LEU A 130 -13.95 5.44 -2.07
C LEU A 130 -13.49 4.39 -1.06
N HIS A 131 -13.31 4.79 0.20
CA HIS A 131 -12.92 3.86 1.27
C HIS A 131 -14.00 2.81 1.56
N HIS A 132 -15.28 3.19 1.54
CA HIS A 132 -16.38 2.26 1.75
C HIS A 132 -16.45 1.19 0.66
N ASN A 133 -16.08 1.54 -0.58
CA ASN A 133 -16.04 0.63 -1.73
C ASN A 133 -14.66 -0.03 -1.95
N GLY A 134 -13.80 -0.07 -0.92
CA GLY A 134 -12.54 -0.83 -0.94
C GLY A 134 -11.37 -0.16 -1.65
N PHE A 135 -11.49 1.10 -2.09
CA PHE A 135 -10.38 1.83 -2.68
C PHE A 135 -9.46 2.40 -1.59
N SER A 136 -8.16 2.41 -1.90
CA SER A 136 -7.13 3.02 -1.06
C SER A 136 -6.20 3.88 -1.91
N TYR A 137 -5.77 5.01 -1.37
CA TYR A 137 -4.84 5.90 -2.06
C TYR A 137 -3.42 5.34 -1.93
N LYS A 138 -2.89 4.78 -3.02
CA LYS A 138 -1.55 4.18 -3.10
C LYS A 138 -0.82 4.66 -4.34
N LYS A 139 0.51 4.72 -4.25
CA LYS A 139 1.36 4.96 -5.41
C LYS A 139 1.30 3.73 -6.33
N PRO A 140 0.95 3.86 -7.62
CA PRO A 140 1.02 2.74 -8.56
C PRO A 140 2.45 2.21 -8.65
N THR A 141 2.60 0.90 -8.66
CA THR A 141 3.90 0.27 -8.92
C THR A 141 4.20 0.42 -10.40
N GLY A 142 5.32 1.06 -10.73
CA GLY A 142 5.80 1.09 -12.10
C GLY A 142 6.21 -0.32 -12.52
N VAL A 143 5.52 -0.88 -13.50
CA VAL A 143 5.98 -2.09 -14.20
C VAL A 143 6.74 -1.62 -15.44
N PRO A 144 7.95 -2.12 -15.73
CA PRO A 144 8.70 -1.72 -16.92
C PRO A 144 7.83 -1.86 -18.18
N HIS A 145 7.67 -0.78 -18.93
CA HIS A 145 6.68 -0.67 -20.02
C HIS A 145 6.99 -1.56 -21.26
N LYS A 146 8.06 -2.36 -21.27
CA LYS A 146 8.48 -3.20 -22.41
C LYS A 146 9.20 -4.49 -21.99
N PHE A 147 8.60 -5.38 -21.20
CA PHE A 147 9.14 -6.75 -21.08
C PHE A 147 8.47 -7.66 -22.11
N ASN A 148 9.27 -8.37 -22.90
CA ASN A 148 8.77 -9.37 -23.85
C ASN A 148 8.77 -10.74 -23.17
N ALA A 149 7.58 -11.22 -22.77
CA ALA A 149 7.43 -12.48 -22.04
C ALA A 149 7.91 -13.71 -22.83
N GLU A 150 7.81 -13.69 -24.15
CA GLU A 150 8.29 -14.77 -25.01
C GLU A 150 9.82 -14.83 -25.02
N GLN A 151 10.48 -13.68 -25.15
CA GLN A 151 11.95 -13.60 -25.08
C GLN A 151 12.49 -13.98 -23.70
N GLN A 152 11.79 -13.61 -22.61
CA GLN A 152 12.17 -14.06 -21.26
C GLN A 152 12.04 -15.57 -21.11
N ARG A 153 10.96 -16.17 -21.63
CA ARG A 153 10.77 -17.62 -21.60
C ARG A 153 11.85 -18.35 -22.39
N ALA A 154 12.13 -17.89 -23.61
CA ALA A 154 13.20 -18.44 -24.45
C ALA A 154 14.58 -18.32 -23.79
N PHE A 155 14.85 -17.21 -23.09
CA PHE A 155 16.07 -17.07 -22.31
C PHE A 155 16.11 -18.05 -21.13
N MET A 156 15.02 -18.21 -20.38
CA MET A 156 14.96 -19.16 -19.26
C MET A 156 15.18 -20.61 -19.72
N GLU A 157 14.63 -21.00 -20.88
CA GLU A 157 14.88 -22.31 -21.48
C GLU A 157 16.35 -22.49 -21.89
N THR A 158 16.92 -21.49 -22.56
CA THR A 158 18.35 -21.50 -22.96
C THR A 158 19.26 -21.56 -21.74
N TYR A 159 18.99 -20.76 -20.71
CA TYR A 159 19.72 -20.76 -19.44
C TYR A 159 19.61 -22.10 -18.71
N GLY A 160 18.43 -22.72 -18.74
CA GLY A 160 18.22 -24.07 -18.19
C GLY A 160 19.08 -25.12 -18.86
N LYS A 161 19.18 -25.10 -20.20
CA LYS A 161 20.07 -25.98 -20.97
C LYS A 161 21.54 -25.70 -20.67
N LEU A 162 21.93 -24.42 -20.71
CA LEU A 162 23.29 -24.00 -20.39
C LEU A 162 23.73 -24.50 -19.01
N LYS A 163 22.86 -24.37 -18.00
CA LYS A 163 23.15 -24.87 -16.64
C LYS A 163 23.36 -26.38 -16.59
N GLN A 164 22.66 -27.14 -17.43
CA GLN A 164 22.84 -28.60 -17.51
C GLN A 164 24.13 -28.97 -18.25
N GLU A 165 24.46 -28.28 -19.34
CA GLU A 165 25.65 -28.53 -20.16
C GLU A 165 26.95 -28.12 -19.46
N ALA A 166 26.95 -26.95 -18.82
CA ALA A 166 28.10 -26.42 -18.08
C ALA A 166 28.47 -27.28 -16.85
N GLY A 167 27.47 -27.90 -16.21
CA GLY A 167 27.63 -28.68 -15.00
C GLY A 167 28.33 -27.89 -13.88
N ASP A 168 29.15 -28.58 -13.09
CA ASP A 168 29.90 -27.99 -11.97
C ASP A 168 31.29 -27.44 -12.37
N HIS A 169 31.72 -27.68 -13.60
CA HIS A 169 33.08 -27.39 -14.06
C HIS A 169 33.19 -26.07 -14.83
N GLU A 170 32.10 -25.60 -15.44
CA GLU A 170 32.05 -24.34 -16.17
C GLU A 170 31.17 -23.33 -15.42
N PRO A 171 31.78 -22.37 -14.69
CA PRO A 171 31.01 -21.42 -13.89
C PRO A 171 30.17 -20.48 -14.77
N ILE A 172 28.94 -20.22 -14.31
CA ILE A 172 28.03 -19.26 -14.92
C ILE A 172 27.93 -18.03 -14.01
N LEU A 173 28.35 -16.88 -14.54
CA LEU A 173 28.44 -15.62 -13.81
C LEU A 173 27.43 -14.61 -14.37
N PHE A 174 26.71 -13.92 -13.49
CA PHE A 174 25.88 -12.77 -13.85
C PHE A 174 26.67 -11.51 -13.55
N ILE A 175 26.90 -10.67 -14.56
CA ILE A 175 27.63 -9.41 -14.39
C ILE A 175 26.71 -8.21 -14.56
N ASP A 176 26.98 -7.17 -13.78
CA ASP A 176 26.32 -5.88 -13.90
C ASP A 176 27.17 -4.77 -13.26
N GLY A 177 26.94 -3.53 -13.72
CA GLY A 177 27.53 -2.33 -13.17
C GLY A 177 26.56 -1.62 -12.22
N VAL A 178 27.03 -1.25 -11.03
CA VAL A 178 26.25 -0.42 -10.09
C VAL A 178 26.99 0.85 -9.76
N HIS A 179 26.22 1.92 -9.56
CA HIS A 179 26.79 3.22 -9.27
C HIS A 179 26.23 3.85 -7.98
N PRO A 180 26.63 3.36 -6.81
CA PRO A 180 26.22 3.94 -5.56
C PRO A 180 26.79 5.36 -5.42
N THR A 181 26.03 6.24 -4.78
CA THR A 181 26.48 7.57 -4.39
C THR A 181 26.74 7.60 -2.90
N GLN A 182 27.76 8.36 -2.48
CA GLN A 182 28.12 8.58 -1.08
C GLN A 182 27.11 9.47 -0.31
N GLY A 183 26.10 10.00 -1.00
CA GLY A 183 25.04 10.78 -0.37
C GLY A 183 24.14 9.90 0.50
N THR A 184 23.90 10.35 1.73
CA THR A 184 23.02 9.68 2.70
C THR A 184 21.60 9.55 2.14
N LYS A 185 21.06 8.32 2.08
CA LYS A 185 19.64 8.09 1.83
C LYS A 185 18.93 7.88 3.17
N LEU A 186 18.01 8.78 3.50
CA LEU A 186 17.18 8.63 4.69
C LEU A 186 16.24 7.43 4.50
N ALA A 187 16.36 6.41 5.34
CA ALA A 187 15.39 5.32 5.38
C ALA A 187 14.19 5.68 6.26
N TYR A 188 13.15 4.85 6.20
CA TYR A 188 11.99 4.97 7.06
C TYR A 188 12.28 4.42 8.46
N GLY A 189 11.93 5.16 9.50
CA GLY A 189 12.08 4.75 10.89
C GLY A 189 10.90 5.17 11.76
N TRP A 190 10.67 4.43 12.84
CA TRP A 190 9.63 4.74 13.82
C TRP A 190 10.08 5.92 14.69
N MET A 191 9.27 6.99 14.69
CA MET A 191 9.51 8.19 15.52
C MET A 191 8.28 8.47 16.39
N ARG A 192 8.51 8.97 17.61
CA ARG A 192 7.42 9.37 18.50
C ARG A 192 6.62 10.50 17.87
N LYS A 193 5.29 10.40 17.94
CA LYS A 193 4.37 11.42 17.40
C LYS A 193 4.71 12.79 17.99
N GLY A 194 4.99 13.77 17.13
CA GLY A 194 5.36 15.13 17.51
C GLY A 194 6.87 15.38 17.65
N GLN A 195 7.73 14.36 17.55
CA GLN A 195 9.18 14.53 17.56
C GLN A 195 9.76 14.39 16.14
N LYS A 196 10.69 15.29 15.78
CA LYS A 196 11.50 15.21 14.56
C LYS A 196 12.93 14.84 14.93
N THR A 197 13.44 13.73 14.40
CA THR A 197 14.86 13.38 14.52
C THR A 197 15.61 13.91 13.30
N ALA A 198 16.58 14.80 13.53
CA ALA A 198 17.45 15.28 12.47
C ALA A 198 18.59 14.28 12.26
N VAL A 199 18.66 13.69 11.07
CA VAL A 199 19.77 12.86 10.64
C VAL A 199 20.76 13.74 9.88
N LYS A 200 22.01 13.78 10.32
CA LYS A 200 23.07 14.48 9.59
C LYS A 200 23.26 13.79 8.24
N THR A 201 23.09 14.53 7.16
CA THR A 201 23.30 14.03 5.80
C THR A 201 24.64 14.53 5.27
N THR A 202 25.37 13.65 4.59
CA THR A 202 26.56 14.03 3.84
C THR A 202 26.13 14.43 2.44
N GLY A 203 26.38 15.66 2.03
CA GLY A 203 26.03 16.19 0.70
C GLY A 203 26.95 15.72 -0.44
N SER A 204 27.82 14.74 -0.19
CA SER A 204 28.77 14.24 -1.19
C SER A 204 28.02 13.65 -2.39
N ARG A 205 28.35 14.15 -3.58
CA ARG A 205 27.86 13.63 -4.86
C ARG A 205 28.82 12.62 -5.49
N THR A 206 29.89 12.24 -4.78
CA THR A 206 30.85 11.25 -5.29
C THR A 206 30.12 9.95 -5.58
N ARG A 207 30.22 9.52 -6.83
CA ARG A 207 29.61 8.32 -7.39
C ARG A 207 30.73 7.32 -7.59
N LEU A 208 30.59 6.13 -7.05
CA LEU A 208 31.48 5.02 -7.34
C LEU A 208 30.97 4.32 -8.60
N ASN A 209 31.85 3.66 -9.35
CA ASN A 209 31.44 2.74 -10.40
C ASN A 209 31.98 1.36 -10.07
N LEU A 210 31.08 0.47 -9.66
CA LEU A 210 31.41 -0.89 -9.29
C LEU A 210 30.94 -1.83 -10.38
N MET A 211 31.78 -2.78 -10.77
CA MET A 211 31.42 -3.93 -11.57
C MET A 211 31.42 -5.16 -10.68
N GLY A 212 30.41 -6.00 -10.81
CA GLY A 212 30.34 -7.27 -10.10
C GLY A 212 30.10 -8.44 -11.02
N ALA A 213 30.52 -9.63 -10.57
CA ALA A 213 30.27 -10.92 -11.18
C ALA A 213 29.79 -11.89 -10.09
N LEU A 214 28.52 -12.29 -10.17
CA LEU A 214 27.89 -13.17 -9.20
C LEU A 214 27.79 -14.59 -9.76
N ASN A 215 28.35 -15.55 -9.04
CA ASN A 215 28.14 -16.97 -9.27
C ASN A 215 27.02 -17.48 -8.35
N LEU A 216 25.94 -18.00 -8.93
CA LEU A 216 24.82 -18.54 -8.13
C LEU A 216 25.13 -19.89 -7.49
N ALA A 217 26.04 -20.67 -8.06
CA ALA A 217 26.45 -21.95 -7.49
C ALA A 217 27.42 -21.76 -6.31
N ASP A 218 28.19 -20.67 -6.30
CA ASP A 218 29.12 -20.33 -5.24
C ASP A 218 29.23 -18.81 -5.05
N ILE A 219 28.35 -18.27 -4.20
CA ILE A 219 28.27 -16.83 -3.91
C ILE A 219 29.58 -16.32 -3.28
N SER A 220 30.38 -17.18 -2.62
CA SER A 220 31.64 -16.79 -1.99
C SER A 220 32.70 -16.34 -3.00
N LYS A 221 32.59 -16.81 -4.25
CA LYS A 221 33.46 -16.44 -5.37
C LYS A 221 32.93 -15.26 -6.19
N THR A 222 32.11 -14.40 -5.58
CA THR A 222 31.68 -13.15 -6.20
C THR A 222 32.88 -12.23 -6.38
N VAL A 223 33.06 -11.70 -7.59
CA VAL A 223 34.13 -10.74 -7.89
C VAL A 223 33.52 -9.35 -7.96
N VAL A 224 34.10 -8.38 -7.26
CA VAL A 224 33.71 -6.96 -7.32
C VAL A 224 34.97 -6.11 -7.49
N ARG A 225 34.92 -5.14 -8.42
CA ARG A 225 35.99 -4.17 -8.65
C ARG A 225 35.41 -2.78 -8.87
N GLU A 226 36.16 -1.77 -8.43
CA GLU A 226 35.86 -0.35 -8.66
C GLU A 226 36.66 0.17 -9.85
N TYR A 227 36.03 1.03 -10.64
CA TYR A 227 36.63 1.68 -11.81
C TYR A 227 36.22 3.16 -11.87
N ASP A 228 37.02 3.96 -12.59
CA ASP A 228 36.73 5.39 -12.80
C ASP A 228 35.49 5.60 -13.68
N ARG A 229 35.18 4.65 -14.57
CA ARG A 229 34.00 4.61 -15.43
C ARG A 229 33.67 3.17 -15.83
N ILE A 230 32.50 2.98 -16.44
CA ILE A 230 32.10 1.69 -17.03
C ILE A 230 31.90 1.90 -18.53
N ASP A 231 32.79 1.31 -19.32
CA ASP A 231 32.75 1.26 -20.77
C ASP A 231 33.33 -0.09 -21.26
N SER A 232 33.47 -0.26 -22.58
CA SER A 232 33.98 -1.51 -23.16
C SER A 232 35.40 -1.87 -22.72
N TYR A 233 36.25 -0.88 -22.43
CA TYR A 233 37.61 -1.12 -21.96
C TYR A 233 37.61 -1.68 -20.54
N HIS A 234 36.86 -1.04 -19.64
CA HIS A 234 36.77 -1.47 -18.24
C HIS A 234 36.08 -2.83 -18.09
N ILE A 235 35.20 -3.22 -19.01
CA ILE A 235 34.66 -4.59 -19.06
C ILE A 235 35.74 -5.61 -19.40
N ALA A 236 36.61 -5.31 -20.36
CA ALA A 236 37.73 -6.19 -20.68
C ALA A 236 38.71 -6.29 -19.50
N GLU A 237 39.00 -5.19 -18.81
CA GLU A 237 39.77 -5.24 -17.56
C GLU A 237 39.05 -6.04 -16.47
N PHE A 238 37.72 -5.94 -16.39
CA PHE A 238 36.96 -6.73 -15.44
C PHE A 238 37.01 -8.23 -15.75
N PHE A 239 37.10 -8.63 -17.02
CA PHE A 239 37.35 -10.03 -17.36
C PHE A 239 38.71 -10.51 -16.86
N ILE A 240 39.76 -9.66 -16.83
CA ILE A 240 41.04 -9.99 -16.19
C ILE A 240 40.81 -10.28 -14.70
N ALA A 241 40.08 -9.40 -14.01
CA ALA A 241 39.78 -9.59 -12.59
C ALA A 241 38.97 -10.86 -12.31
N ILE A 242 38.04 -11.24 -13.20
CA ILE A 242 37.33 -12.52 -13.11
C ILE A 242 38.31 -13.69 -13.18
N ARG A 243 39.36 -13.60 -14.00
CA ARG A 243 40.35 -14.67 -14.15
C ARG A 243 41.28 -14.87 -12.95
N GLU A 244 41.36 -13.90 -12.05
CA GLU A 244 42.03 -14.07 -10.74
C GLU A 244 41.32 -15.11 -9.86
N THR A 245 39.99 -15.21 -9.99
CA THR A 245 39.15 -16.18 -9.24
C THR A 245 38.81 -17.42 -10.07
N TYR A 246 38.67 -17.26 -11.38
CA TYR A 246 38.25 -18.31 -12.31
C TYR A 246 39.33 -18.55 -13.39
N PRO A 247 40.27 -19.49 -13.19
CA PRO A 247 41.41 -19.68 -14.09
C PRO A 247 41.03 -19.88 -15.56
N VAL A 248 41.87 -19.43 -16.50
CA VAL A 248 41.58 -19.49 -17.96
C VAL A 248 41.39 -20.92 -18.50
N SER A 249 41.92 -21.93 -17.80
CA SER A 249 41.77 -23.35 -18.14
C SER A 249 40.33 -23.86 -18.11
N GLN A 250 39.44 -23.18 -17.39
CA GLN A 250 37.99 -23.45 -17.43
C GLN A 250 37.28 -22.40 -18.27
N LYS A 251 36.32 -22.88 -19.05
CA LYS A 251 35.40 -22.02 -19.78
C LYS A 251 34.46 -21.35 -18.79
N VAL A 252 34.25 -20.04 -18.94
CA VAL A 252 33.37 -19.25 -18.07
C VAL A 252 32.23 -18.71 -18.92
N HIS A 253 31.00 -18.89 -18.45
CA HIS A 253 29.82 -18.32 -19.09
C HIS A 253 29.44 -17.04 -18.37
N ILE A 254 29.40 -15.93 -19.10
CA ILE A 254 29.00 -14.63 -18.55
C ILE A 254 27.64 -14.25 -19.11
N ILE A 255 26.69 -13.97 -18.23
CA ILE A 255 25.37 -13.42 -18.53
C ILE A 255 25.38 -11.93 -18.21
N LEU A 256 24.98 -11.11 -19.17
CA LEU A 256 25.03 -9.65 -19.09
C LEU A 256 23.87 -8.99 -19.84
N ASP A 257 23.62 -7.71 -19.58
CA ASP A 257 22.58 -6.97 -20.29
C ASP A 257 22.97 -6.63 -21.75
N GLY A 258 22.02 -6.07 -22.49
CA GLY A 258 22.19 -5.71 -23.89
C GLY A 258 22.84 -4.35 -24.17
N ALA A 259 23.48 -3.70 -23.19
CA ALA A 259 24.02 -2.35 -23.39
C ALA A 259 25.07 -2.29 -24.52
N GLY A 260 25.15 -1.15 -25.21
CA GLY A 260 26.00 -1.01 -26.39
C GLY A 260 27.47 -1.32 -26.13
N TYR A 261 27.99 -0.90 -24.96
CA TYR A 261 29.38 -1.13 -24.57
C TYR A 261 29.68 -2.60 -24.23
N HIS A 262 28.67 -3.39 -23.83
CA HIS A 262 28.81 -4.82 -23.61
C HIS A 262 28.87 -5.62 -24.92
N ARG A 263 28.22 -5.12 -25.98
CA ARG A 263 28.16 -5.76 -27.30
C ARG A 263 29.28 -5.34 -28.24
N SER A 264 30.21 -4.50 -27.77
CA SER A 264 31.29 -3.98 -28.60
C SER A 264 32.20 -5.10 -29.08
N ARG A 265 32.85 -4.87 -30.22
CA ARG A 265 33.81 -5.81 -30.79
C ARG A 265 34.95 -6.09 -29.81
N GLN A 266 35.46 -5.07 -29.13
CA GLN A 266 36.50 -5.18 -28.12
C GLN A 266 36.13 -6.18 -27.01
N VAL A 267 34.92 -6.09 -26.46
CA VAL A 267 34.47 -7.00 -25.39
C VAL A 267 34.38 -8.44 -25.91
N LYS A 268 33.89 -8.64 -27.14
CA LYS A 268 33.81 -9.97 -27.75
C LYS A 268 35.18 -10.59 -28.01
N ASP A 269 36.12 -9.79 -28.52
CA ASP A 269 37.49 -10.24 -28.82
C ASP A 269 38.22 -10.64 -27.52
N TRP A 270 38.09 -9.82 -26.46
CA TRP A 270 38.65 -10.15 -25.14
C TRP A 270 37.99 -11.38 -24.52
N ALA A 271 36.67 -11.52 -24.61
CA ALA A 271 35.97 -12.70 -24.13
C ALA A 271 36.50 -13.98 -24.79
N TYR A 272 36.69 -13.95 -26.12
CA TYR A 272 37.25 -15.08 -26.87
C TYR A 272 38.66 -15.45 -26.38
N VAL A 273 39.58 -14.46 -26.31
CA VAL A 273 40.95 -14.68 -25.85
C VAL A 273 40.99 -15.25 -24.43
N MET A 274 40.04 -14.84 -23.59
CA MET A 274 39.96 -15.27 -22.21
C MET A 274 39.17 -16.55 -22.01
N ASN A 275 38.74 -17.30 -23.04
CA ASN A 275 37.91 -18.50 -22.88
C ASN A 275 36.57 -18.23 -22.15
N ILE A 276 35.96 -17.08 -22.47
CA ILE A 276 34.68 -16.63 -21.93
C ILE A 276 33.61 -16.70 -23.02
N GLU A 277 32.47 -17.31 -22.70
CA GLU A 277 31.28 -17.30 -23.55
C GLU A 277 30.26 -16.27 -23.05
N LEU A 278 29.86 -15.35 -23.91
CA LEU A 278 28.94 -14.26 -23.58
C LEU A 278 27.49 -14.62 -23.92
N HIS A 279 26.60 -14.46 -22.95
CA HIS A 279 25.17 -14.67 -23.03
C HIS A 279 24.46 -13.36 -22.70
N TYR A 280 23.51 -12.94 -23.53
CA TYR A 280 22.83 -11.65 -23.37
C TYR A 280 21.41 -11.82 -22.87
N LEU A 281 21.08 -11.06 -21.82
CA LEU A 281 19.72 -10.97 -21.31
C LEU A 281 18.79 -10.33 -22.36
N PRO A 282 17.51 -10.72 -22.38
CA PRO A 282 16.51 -10.02 -23.17
C PRO A 282 16.35 -8.57 -22.68
N PRO A 283 16.01 -7.62 -23.57
CA PRO A 283 15.81 -6.23 -23.20
C PRO A 283 14.83 -6.06 -22.02
N TYR A 284 15.10 -5.10 -21.14
CA TYR A 284 14.25 -4.76 -19.99
C TYR A 284 13.90 -5.96 -19.10
N SER A 285 14.87 -6.86 -18.84
CA SER A 285 14.67 -8.07 -18.03
C SER A 285 15.51 -8.10 -16.74
N PRO A 286 15.44 -7.05 -15.89
CA PRO A 286 16.19 -7.00 -14.62
C PRO A 286 15.86 -8.15 -13.67
N ASN A 287 14.63 -8.67 -13.75
CA ASN A 287 14.18 -9.82 -12.96
C ASN A 287 14.98 -11.11 -13.24
N LEU A 288 15.62 -11.21 -14.41
CA LEU A 288 16.45 -12.34 -14.81
C LEU A 288 17.93 -12.14 -14.47
N ASN A 289 18.31 -11.00 -13.90
CA ASN A 289 19.68 -10.68 -13.53
C ASN A 289 19.86 -10.70 -11.99
N PRO A 290 20.29 -11.82 -11.39
CA PRO A 290 20.32 -11.98 -9.94
C PRO A 290 21.30 -11.04 -9.23
N ILE A 291 22.34 -10.57 -9.91
CA ILE A 291 23.29 -9.61 -9.33
C ILE A 291 22.62 -8.28 -8.97
N GLU A 292 21.50 -7.92 -9.59
CA GLU A 292 20.71 -6.77 -9.16
C GLU A 292 20.17 -6.92 -7.73
N ARG A 293 19.92 -8.16 -7.29
CA ARG A 293 19.52 -8.44 -5.90
C ARG A 293 20.68 -8.22 -4.93
N LEU A 294 21.91 -8.57 -5.34
CA LEU A 294 23.11 -8.26 -4.58
C LEU A 294 23.27 -6.73 -4.41
N TRP A 295 23.09 -5.98 -5.50
CA TRP A 295 23.10 -4.52 -5.47
C TRP A 295 22.00 -3.93 -4.60
N LYS A 296 20.81 -4.54 -4.59
CA LYS A 296 19.74 -4.13 -3.68
C LYS A 296 20.17 -4.29 -2.22
N VAL A 297 20.71 -5.44 -1.83
CA VAL A 297 21.19 -5.69 -0.45
C VAL A 297 22.30 -4.71 -0.07
N MET A 298 23.27 -4.48 -0.95
CA MET A 298 24.34 -3.49 -0.72
C MET A 298 23.75 -2.10 -0.47
N ASN A 299 22.79 -1.65 -1.28
CA ASN A 299 22.16 -0.35 -1.07
C ASN A 299 21.39 -0.30 0.27
N GLU A 300 20.73 -1.38 0.66
CA GLU A 300 19.99 -1.47 1.93
C GLU A 300 20.89 -1.47 3.15
N GLN A 301 22.07 -2.11 3.10
CA GLN A 301 22.98 -2.19 4.24
C GLN A 301 23.95 -1.01 4.35
N VAL A 302 24.37 -0.45 3.22
CA VAL A 302 25.46 0.54 3.19
C VAL A 302 24.95 1.97 3.01
N ARG A 303 23.81 2.19 2.34
CA ARG A 303 23.35 3.54 1.98
C ARG A 303 22.09 4.00 2.70
N ASN A 304 21.26 3.05 3.13
CA ASN A 304 20.09 3.37 3.92
C ASN A 304 20.53 3.48 5.39
N ASN A 305 20.27 4.65 6.00
CA ASN A 305 20.49 4.84 7.43
C ASN A 305 19.45 4.11 8.29
#